data_AF-A0A7J4LEW1-F1
#
_entry.id   AF-A0A7J4LEW1-F1
#
_cell.length_a   1.000
_cell.length_b   1.000
_cell.length_c   1.000
_cell.angle_alpha   90.00
_cell.angle_beta   90.00
_cell.angle_gamma   90.00
#
_symmetry.space_group_name_H-M   'P 1'
#
loop_
_entity.id
_entity.type
_entity.pdbx_description
1 polymer ?
#
loop_
_entity_poly.entity_id
_entity_poly.type
_entity_poly.pdbx_seq_one_letter_code
_entity_poly.pdbx_strand_id
1 'polypeptide(L)'
;MKIKIGVMGSSEKINDMTLVRRAREVGKHIARHNCILVNGATTGLPDQAAQGAKEAGGFVLGISPAENMKEHKKRYKLPSKGYDAIIFTGFGFNQR
;
A
#
# COMPACT_ATOMS: atom_id res chain seq x y z
N MET A 1 1.54 12.74 18.05
CA MET A 1 1.37 11.36 17.52
C MET A 1 0.61 11.44 16.20
N LYS A 2 1.01 10.71 15.14
CA LYS A 2 0.28 10.70 13.86
C LYS A 2 -0.75 9.57 13.83
N ILE A 3 -1.94 9.84 13.30
CA ILE A 3 -2.99 8.82 13.10
C ILE A 3 -2.55 7.90 11.94
N LYS A 4 -2.82 6.60 12.07
CA LYS A 4 -2.59 5.62 11.00
C LYS A 4 -3.94 5.24 10.40
N ILE A 5 -4.05 5.33 9.08
CA ILE A 5 -5.28 5.02 8.34
C ILE A 5 -5.01 3.81 7.45
N GLY A 6 -5.74 2.73 7.71
CA GLY A 6 -5.71 1.53 6.89
C GLY A 6 -6.47 1.74 5.58
N VAL A 7 -5.84 1.40 4.46
CA VAL A 7 -6.49 1.42 3.14
C VAL A 7 -6.47 0.02 2.54
N MET A 8 -7.66 -0.52 2.28
CA MET A 8 -7.87 -1.85 1.70
C MET A 8 -8.63 -1.74 0.38
N GLY A 9 -8.47 -2.73 -0.50
CA GLY A 9 -9.09 -2.77 -1.81
C GLY A 9 -8.52 -3.91 -2.65
N SER A 10 -9.06 -4.08 -3.86
CA SER A 10 -8.58 -5.13 -4.78
C SER A 10 -7.11 -4.93 -5.14
N SER A 11 -6.33 -6.02 -5.07
CA SER A 11 -4.95 -6.10 -5.53
C SER A 11 -4.82 -6.41 -7.02
N GLU A 12 -5.92 -6.76 -7.68
CA GLU A 12 -5.94 -7.12 -9.10
C GLU A 12 -5.73 -5.90 -10.00
N LYS A 13 -5.53 -6.17 -11.30
CA LYS A 13 -5.50 -5.11 -12.31
C LYS A 13 -6.89 -4.45 -12.41
N ILE A 14 -6.90 -3.12 -12.40
CA ILE A 14 -8.13 -2.33 -12.44
C ILE A 14 -8.14 -1.50 -13.70
N ASN A 15 -9.15 -1.74 -14.54
CA ASN A 15 -9.33 -1.03 -15.81
C ASN A 15 -10.19 0.23 -15.64
N ASP A 16 -10.91 0.37 -14.52
CA ASP A 16 -11.69 1.57 -14.22
C ASP A 16 -10.78 2.70 -13.71
N MET A 17 -10.51 3.65 -14.59
CA MET A 17 -9.70 4.82 -14.30
C MET A 17 -10.30 5.74 -13.23
N THR A 18 -11.62 5.72 -13.03
CA THR A 18 -12.27 6.47 -11.96
C THR A 18 -11.92 5.89 -10.61
N LEU A 19 -11.92 4.56 -10.47
CA LEU A 19 -11.49 3.89 -9.23
C LEU A 19 -10.01 4.14 -8.94
N VAL A 20 -9.15 4.03 -9.95
CA VAL A 20 -7.72 4.33 -9.84
C VAL A 20 -7.50 5.76 -9.34
N ARG A 21 -8.15 6.74 -9.96
CA ARG A 21 -8.06 8.16 -9.55
C ARG A 21 -8.54 8.37 -8.13
N ARG A 22 -9.69 7.79 -7.75
CA ARG A 22 -10.24 7.92 -6.39
C ARG A 22 -9.30 7.31 -5.34
N ALA A 23 -8.73 6.14 -5.59
CA ALA A 23 -7.76 5.54 -4.68
C ALA A 23 -6.53 6.44 -4.49
N ARG A 24 -6.00 7.02 -5.57
CA ARG A 24 -4.89 7.97 -5.50
C ARG A 24 -5.25 9.23 -4.70
N GLU A 25 -6.45 9.78 -4.89
CA GLU A 25 -6.91 10.93 -4.10
C GLU A 25 -7.08 10.60 -2.61
N VAL A 26 -7.57 9.41 -2.26
CA VAL A 26 -7.61 8.94 -0.85
C VAL A 26 -6.21 9.04 -0.22
N GLY A 27 -5.19 8.53 -0.92
CA GLY A 27 -3.80 8.64 -0.49
C GLY A 27 -3.34 10.07 -0.24
N LYS A 28 -3.60 10.96 -1.20
CA LYS A 28 -3.26 12.39 -1.07
C LYS A 28 -3.94 13.04 0.12
N HIS A 29 -5.22 12.74 0.35
CA HIS A 29 -5.95 13.29 1.49
C HIS A 29 -5.39 12.80 2.82
N ILE A 30 -5.05 11.51 2.95
CA ILE A 30 -4.41 10.98 4.17
C ILE A 30 -3.10 11.73 4.46
N ALA A 31 -2.24 11.89 3.44
CA ALA A 31 -0.98 12.61 3.58
C ALA A 31 -1.17 14.09 3.96
N ARG A 32 -2.09 14.80 3.28
CA ARG A 32 -2.41 16.22 3.54
C ARG A 32 -2.93 16.47 4.96
N HIS A 33 -3.59 15.48 5.56
CA HIS A 33 -4.05 15.55 6.96
C HIS A 33 -3.00 15.04 7.96
N ASN A 34 -1.73 14.99 7.57
CA ASN A 34 -0.59 14.58 8.41
C ASN A 34 -0.79 13.18 9.04
N CYS A 35 -1.49 12.29 8.34
CA CYS A 35 -1.71 10.90 8.75
C CYS A 35 -0.72 9.97 8.03
N ILE A 36 -0.53 8.77 8.59
CA ILE A 36 0.25 7.70 7.99
C ILE A 36 -0.71 6.78 7.23
N LEU A 37 -0.41 6.49 5.96
CA LEU A 37 -1.13 5.48 5.21
C LEU A 37 -0.57 4.09 5.55
N VAL A 38 -1.45 3.14 5.87
CA VAL A 38 -1.09 1.74 6.11
C VAL A 38 -1.85 0.85 5.13
N ASN A 39 -1.16 -0.09 4.47
CA ASN A 39 -1.80 -1.08 3.61
C ASN A 39 -1.02 -2.40 3.58
N GLY A 40 -1.36 -3.30 2.65
CA GLY A 40 -0.74 -4.62 2.49
C GLY A 40 0.58 -4.70 1.70
N ALA A 41 1.23 -3.57 1.38
CA ALA A 41 2.36 -3.51 0.44
C ALA A 41 2.09 -4.31 -0.86
N THR A 42 0.90 -4.12 -1.44
CA THR A 42 0.39 -4.94 -2.55
C THR A 42 0.09 -4.09 -3.78
N THR A 43 -0.33 -4.72 -4.88
CA THR A 43 -0.73 -4.08 -6.14
C THR A 43 -2.16 -3.52 -6.08
N GLY A 44 -2.69 -3.04 -7.21
CA GLY A 44 -4.10 -2.61 -7.32
C GLY A 44 -4.43 -1.29 -6.62
N LEU A 45 -5.64 -1.15 -6.07
CA LEU A 45 -6.07 0.09 -5.38
C LEU A 45 -5.21 0.47 -4.18
N PRO A 46 -4.78 -0.47 -3.31
CA PRO A 46 -3.89 -0.13 -2.20
C PRO A 46 -2.61 0.55 -2.67
N ASP A 47 -2.02 0.08 -3.78
CA ASP A 47 -0.82 0.69 -4.36
C ASP A 47 -1.09 2.10 -4.90
N GLN A 48 -2.25 2.30 -5.55
CA GLN A 48 -2.63 3.62 -6.05
C GLN A 48 -2.79 4.63 -4.91
N ALA A 49 -3.35 4.21 -3.77
CA ALA A 49 -3.43 5.03 -2.58
C ALA A 49 -2.05 5.31 -1.98
N ALA A 50 -1.16 4.32 -1.92
CA ALA A 50 0.23 4.52 -1.49
C ALA A 50 0.95 5.56 -2.38
N GLN A 51 0.83 5.43 -3.70
CA GLN A 51 1.40 6.39 -4.65
C GLN A 51 0.85 7.80 -4.43
N GLY A 52 -0.46 7.96 -4.26
CA GLY A 52 -1.07 9.25 -3.98
C GLY A 52 -0.59 9.87 -2.66
N ALA A 53 -0.42 9.06 -1.61
CA ALA A 53 0.17 9.54 -0.37
C ALA A 53 1.61 10.01 -0.56
N LYS A 54 2.43 9.27 -1.32
CA LYS A 54 3.82 9.68 -1.63
C LYS A 54 3.90 10.95 -2.46
N GLU A 55 3.03 11.13 -3.45
CA GLU A 55 2.94 12.36 -4.25
C GLU A 55 2.69 13.60 -3.38
N ALA A 56 1.93 13.44 -2.30
CA ALA A 56 1.64 14.49 -1.34
C ALA A 56 2.65 14.55 -0.16
N GLY A 57 3.80 13.86 -0.26
CA GLY A 57 4.83 13.88 0.79
C GLY A 57 4.49 13.08 2.06
N GLY A 58 3.47 12.22 2.00
CA GLY A 58 3.04 11.38 3.11
C GLY A 58 3.99 10.23 3.42
N PHE A 59 3.82 9.68 4.62
CA PHE A 59 4.49 8.45 5.06
C PHE A 59 3.60 7.24 4.78
N VAL A 60 4.17 6.22 4.15
CA VAL A 60 3.47 4.99 3.77
C VAL A 60 4.13 3.78 4.41
N LEU A 61 3.35 3.06 5.22
CA LEU A 61 3.73 1.82 5.89
C LEU A 61 3.04 0.62 5.23
N GLY A 62 3.84 -0.31 4.73
CA GLY A 62 3.36 -1.58 4.19
C GLY A 62 3.38 -2.71 5.22
N ILE A 63 2.40 -3.61 5.17
CA ILE A 63 2.38 -4.86 5.95
C ILE A 63 2.33 -6.02 4.96
N SER A 64 3.42 -6.76 4.85
CA SER A 64 3.55 -7.85 3.89
C SER A 64 3.43 -9.22 4.55
N PRO A 65 2.80 -10.21 3.88
CA PRO A 65 2.81 -11.60 4.32
C PRO A 65 4.19 -12.27 4.21
N ALA A 66 5.11 -11.67 3.45
CA ALA A 66 6.46 -12.21 3.29
C ALA A 66 7.24 -12.23 4.60
N GLU A 67 8.17 -13.16 4.70
CA GLU A 67 9.16 -13.27 5.79
C GLU A 67 10.27 -12.20 5.65
N ASN A 68 10.54 -11.76 4.42
CA ASN A 68 11.58 -10.76 4.13
C ASN A 68 11.38 -10.09 2.75
N MET A 69 12.21 -9.07 2.46
CA MET A 69 12.19 -8.32 1.19
C MET A 69 12.46 -9.20 -0.05
N LYS A 70 13.29 -10.24 0.08
CA LYS A 70 13.62 -11.14 -1.03
C LYS A 70 12.37 -11.94 -1.43
N GLU A 71 11.66 -12.51 -0.46
CA GLU A 71 10.41 -13.23 -0.71
C GLU A 71 9.34 -12.30 -1.25
N HIS A 72 9.16 -11.11 -0.65
CA HIS A 72 8.20 -10.10 -1.09
C HIS A 72 8.32 -9.78 -2.60
N LYS A 73 9.55 -9.54 -3.07
CA LYS A 73 9.81 -9.21 -4.47
C LYS A 73 9.84 -10.43 -5.39
N LYS A 74 10.49 -11.52 -4.98
CA LYS A 74 10.75 -12.65 -5.89
C LYS A 74 9.61 -13.65 -5.92
N ARG A 75 9.03 -13.98 -4.76
CA ARG A 75 7.93 -14.96 -4.64
C ARG A 75 6.59 -14.30 -4.92
N TYR A 76 6.27 -13.23 -4.21
CA TYR A 76 4.96 -12.58 -4.32
C TYR A 76 4.88 -11.49 -5.39
N LYS A 77 6.03 -11.07 -5.95
CA LYS A 77 6.10 -10.05 -7.00
C LYS A 77 5.39 -8.74 -6.62
N LEU A 78 5.47 -8.38 -5.34
CA LEU A 78 4.80 -7.21 -4.78
C LEU A 78 5.67 -5.94 -4.87
N PRO A 79 5.05 -4.75 -4.92
CA PRO A 79 5.77 -3.49 -5.03
C PRO A 79 6.44 -3.11 -3.70
N SER A 80 7.70 -2.68 -3.79
CA SER A 80 8.40 -2.05 -2.66
C SER A 80 8.66 -0.56 -2.85
N LYS A 81 8.49 -0.05 -4.08
CA LYS A 81 8.74 1.37 -4.39
C LYS A 81 7.50 2.17 -4.00
N GLY A 82 7.68 3.28 -3.31
CA GLY A 82 6.57 4.08 -2.79
C GLY A 82 6.16 3.71 -1.36
N TYR A 83 6.92 2.83 -0.71
CA TYR A 83 6.77 2.49 0.70
C TYR A 83 8.01 2.99 1.46
N ASP A 84 7.80 3.71 2.57
CA ASP A 84 8.88 4.20 3.42
C ASP A 84 9.39 3.11 4.36
N ALA A 85 8.48 2.24 4.80
CA ALA A 85 8.79 1.05 5.56
C ALA A 85 7.84 -0.08 5.19
N ILE A 86 8.31 -1.31 5.28
CA ILE A 86 7.50 -2.52 5.13
C ILE A 86 7.78 -3.44 6.31
N ILE A 87 6.73 -3.85 7.00
CA ILE A 87 6.77 -4.89 8.03
C ILE A 87 6.55 -6.24 7.33
N PHE A 88 7.50 -7.15 7.50
CA PHE A 88 7.43 -8.52 6.99
C PHE A 88 6.95 -9.43 8.11
N THR A 89 5.75 -9.97 7.97
CA THR A 89 5.09 -10.76 9.03
C THR A 89 5.51 -12.23 9.02
N GLY A 90 5.92 -12.77 7.87
CA GLY A 90 6.21 -14.20 7.71
C GLY A 90 4.98 -15.11 7.77
N PHE A 91 3.76 -14.58 7.82
CA PHE A 91 2.54 -15.37 7.94
C PHE A 91 2.10 -16.02 6.62
N GLY A 92 2.67 -15.60 5.49
CA GLY A 92 2.22 -16.03 4.18
C GLY A 92 0.81 -15.52 3.84
N PHE A 93 0.34 -15.84 2.64
CA PHE A 93 -1.07 -15.66 2.32
C PHE A 93 -1.87 -16.84 2.89
N ASN A 94 -2.90 -16.56 3.69
CA ASN A 94 -3.91 -17.55 4.00
C ASN A 94 -4.65 -17.88 2.69
N GLN A 95 -4.24 -18.97 2.03
CA GLN A 95 -4.99 -19.54 0.91
C GLN A 95 -6.29 -20.09 1.50
N ARG A 96 -7.37 -19.34 1.36
CA ARG A 96 -8.73 -19.85 1.48
C ARG A 96 -9.28 -20.06 0.09
#